data_AF-G1MZP7-F1
#
_entry.id   AF-G1MZP7-F1
#
_cell.length_a   1.000
_cell.length_b   1.000
_cell.length_c   1.000
_cell.angle_alpha   90.00
_cell.angle_beta   90.00
_cell.angle_gamma   90.00
#
_symmetry.space_group_name_H-M   'P 1'
#
loop_
_entity.id
_entity.type
_entity.pdbx_description
1 polymer ?
#
loop_
_entity_poly.entity_id
_entity_poly.type
_entity_poly.pdbx_seq_one_letter_code
_entity_poly.pdbx_strand_id
1 'polypeptide(L)'
;MAYIVSNQVSEHMMLNIQHRIGRRQNEIMAQIQAAVIRVPKPSLSHTLKANEAKKLLKKKREVEDTYKEINKFEKSIVGNAFEVHSQVTDSEIQESLQTQKLQEITLETTAQAATELLPTYSDDEYVRKIQKHSEEDIFAREQREKRRRKMLMEQLIAHETEEEIYQEEQLIYKLMRQSQQERRIAAQLMHVRHEKEVLKQNRIFREKQYEERRLKEFQEALDREAALAKQEKIDREEQIVKERERHEKIAIERAQTRYKKHYSICWEVIDQIVDLSTKIAEFRVLTNNKVPLKLICDWKELFFNGKSIYEKASIKPLPSEPSPEQLTELNKMDLLDEKDYDEYKVHETDRP
;
A
#
# COMPACT_ATOMS: atom_id res chain seq x y z
N MET A 1 -32.07 -25.86 -52.11
CA MET A 1 -32.20 -24.96 -50.95
C MET A 1 -32.05 -25.67 -49.60
N ALA A 2 -32.45 -26.94 -49.43
CA ALA A 2 -32.33 -27.66 -48.17
C ALA A 2 -30.88 -27.84 -47.65
N TYR A 3 -29.90 -28.06 -48.53
CA TYR A 3 -28.49 -28.24 -48.15
C TYR A 3 -27.81 -26.98 -47.59
N ILE A 4 -28.23 -25.79 -48.02
CA ILE A 4 -27.64 -24.52 -47.57
C ILE A 4 -28.12 -24.21 -46.14
N VAL A 5 -29.39 -24.49 -45.84
CA VAL A 5 -29.98 -24.30 -44.51
C VAL A 5 -29.38 -25.26 -43.49
N SER A 6 -29.13 -26.52 -43.86
CA SER A 6 -28.47 -27.49 -42.95
C SER A 6 -27.04 -27.10 -42.58
N ASN A 7 -26.27 -26.53 -43.51
CA ASN A 7 -24.90 -26.07 -43.22
C ASN A 7 -24.88 -24.86 -42.29
N GLN A 8 -25.78 -23.88 -42.49
CA GLN A 8 -25.89 -22.73 -41.59
C GLN A 8 -26.31 -23.12 -40.17
N VAL A 9 -27.21 -24.10 -40.02
CA VAL A 9 -27.61 -24.62 -38.71
C VAL A 9 -26.45 -25.35 -38.02
N SER A 10 -25.61 -26.06 -38.78
CA SER A 10 -24.44 -26.78 -38.26
C SER A 10 -23.33 -25.82 -37.79
N GLU A 11 -23.02 -24.78 -38.56
CA GLU A 11 -22.06 -23.73 -38.18
C GLU A 11 -22.52 -22.96 -36.94
N HIS A 12 -23.80 -22.61 -36.87
CA HIS A 12 -24.37 -21.90 -35.72
C HIS A 12 -24.37 -22.77 -34.45
N MET A 13 -24.53 -24.08 -34.59
CA MET A 13 -24.40 -25.03 -33.47
C MET A 13 -22.94 -25.17 -33.02
N MET A 14 -21.98 -25.20 -33.95
CA MET A 14 -20.55 -25.30 -33.63
C MET A 14 -20.02 -24.04 -32.92
N LEU A 15 -20.45 -22.86 -33.37
CA LEU A 15 -20.15 -21.59 -32.71
C LEU A 15 -20.70 -21.56 -31.29
N ASN A 16 -21.92 -22.04 -31.06
CA ASN A 16 -22.53 -22.03 -29.73
C ASN A 16 -21.80 -22.98 -28.75
N ILE A 17 -21.26 -24.10 -29.25
CA ILE A 17 -20.41 -25.02 -28.48
C ILE A 17 -19.09 -24.34 -28.09
N GLN A 18 -18.43 -23.62 -29.01
CA GLN A 18 -17.22 -22.86 -28.71
C GLN A 18 -17.45 -21.78 -27.64
N HIS A 19 -18.55 -21.03 -27.74
CA HIS A 19 -18.90 -20.01 -26.74
C HIS A 19 -19.21 -20.61 -25.37
N ARG A 20 -19.79 -21.82 -25.30
CA ARG A 20 -19.98 -22.54 -24.04
C ARG A 20 -18.65 -22.98 -23.42
N ILE A 21 -17.72 -23.46 -24.24
CA ILE A 21 -16.39 -23.88 -23.77
C ILE A 21 -15.61 -22.68 -23.22
N GLY A 22 -15.61 -21.54 -23.93
CA GLY A 22 -14.97 -20.30 -23.47
C GLY A 22 -15.56 -19.78 -22.15
N ARG A 23 -16.90 -19.80 -22.01
CA ARG A 23 -17.55 -19.44 -20.74
C ARG A 23 -17.15 -20.36 -19.60
N ARG A 24 -17.12 -21.67 -19.83
CA ARG A 24 -16.73 -22.66 -18.82
C ARG A 24 -15.26 -22.52 -18.40
N GLN A 25 -14.37 -22.23 -19.34
CA GLN A 25 -12.95 -21.94 -19.04
C GLN A 25 -12.79 -20.67 -18.20
N ASN A 26 -13.54 -19.60 -18.52
CA ASN A 26 -13.54 -18.37 -17.76
C ASN A 26 -14.10 -18.57 -16.34
N GLU A 27 -15.15 -19.38 -16.20
CA GLU A 27 -15.77 -19.71 -14.91
C GLU A 27 -14.83 -20.55 -14.03
N ILE A 28 -14.11 -21.51 -14.61
CA ILE A 28 -13.06 -22.28 -13.93
C ILE A 28 -11.90 -21.38 -13.51
N MET A 29 -11.46 -20.46 -14.38
CA MET A 29 -10.41 -19.48 -14.03
C MET A 29 -10.85 -18.54 -12.90
N ALA A 30 -12.11 -18.10 -12.91
CA ALA A 30 -12.67 -17.28 -11.83
C ALA A 30 -12.75 -18.06 -10.51
N GLN A 31 -13.18 -19.33 -10.55
CA GLN A 31 -13.17 -20.22 -9.37
C GLN A 31 -11.75 -20.48 -8.85
N ILE A 32 -10.77 -20.69 -9.73
CA ILE A 32 -9.36 -20.85 -9.33
C ILE A 32 -8.87 -19.56 -8.67
N GLN A 33 -9.12 -18.39 -9.26
CA GLN A 33 -8.71 -17.11 -8.69
C GLN A 33 -9.40 -16.80 -7.34
N ALA A 34 -10.66 -17.22 -7.16
CA ALA A 34 -11.39 -17.08 -5.91
C ALA A 34 -10.94 -18.10 -4.83
N ALA A 35 -10.56 -19.31 -5.25
CA ALA A 35 -10.08 -20.38 -4.37
C ALA A 35 -8.58 -20.26 -4.03
N VAL A 36 -7.83 -19.40 -4.73
CA VAL A 36 -6.48 -18.99 -4.31
C VAL A 36 -6.62 -18.21 -3.01
N ILE A 37 -6.49 -18.94 -1.90
CA ILE A 37 -6.30 -18.39 -0.56
C ILE A 37 -5.10 -17.46 -0.66
N ARG A 38 -5.33 -16.15 -0.61
CA ARG A 38 -4.27 -15.16 -0.45
C ARG A 38 -3.69 -15.36 0.95
N VAL A 39 -2.72 -16.28 1.06
CA VAL A 39 -1.87 -16.40 2.25
C VAL A 39 -1.32 -15.00 2.50
N PRO A 40 -1.57 -14.38 3.67
CA PRO A 40 -1.06 -13.05 3.96
C PRO A 40 0.45 -13.10 3.76
N LYS A 41 0.98 -12.20 2.91
CA LYS A 41 2.43 -12.06 2.78
C LYS A 41 2.98 -11.90 4.20
N PRO A 42 3.95 -12.72 4.64
CA PRO A 42 4.49 -12.62 5.98
C PRO A 42 4.92 -11.18 6.24
N SER A 43 4.50 -10.64 7.39
CA SER A 43 4.73 -9.24 7.72
C SER A 43 6.22 -8.90 7.55
N LEU A 44 6.49 -7.76 6.90
CA LEU A 44 7.86 -7.28 6.66
C LEU A 44 8.69 -7.23 7.95
N SER A 45 8.05 -7.08 9.11
CA SER A 45 8.70 -7.11 10.43
C SER A 45 9.35 -8.46 10.77
N HIS A 46 8.72 -9.59 10.41
CA HIS A 46 9.31 -10.92 10.63
C HIS A 46 10.55 -11.14 9.76
N THR A 47 10.51 -10.67 8.50
CA THR A 47 11.63 -10.75 7.56
C THR A 47 12.81 -9.86 7.98
N LEU A 48 12.54 -8.67 8.55
CA LEU A 48 13.57 -7.81 9.10
C LEU A 48 14.25 -8.44 10.33
N LYS A 49 13.46 -8.98 11.28
CA LYS A 49 13.99 -9.66 12.48
C LYS A 49 14.83 -10.90 12.12
N ALA A 50 14.41 -11.66 11.11
CA ALA A 50 15.17 -12.79 10.59
C ALA A 50 16.49 -12.37 9.92
N ASN A 51 16.52 -11.25 9.21
CA ASN A 51 17.74 -10.70 8.61
C ASN A 51 18.72 -10.15 9.66
N GLU A 52 18.21 -9.49 10.70
CA GLU A 52 19.03 -9.04 11.83
C GLU A 52 19.66 -10.21 12.58
N ALA A 53 18.90 -11.27 12.84
CA ALA A 53 19.40 -12.50 13.45
C ALA A 53 20.51 -13.16 12.61
N LYS A 54 20.34 -13.20 11.28
CA LYS A 54 21.38 -13.70 10.35
C LYS A 54 22.65 -12.84 10.40
N LYS A 55 22.52 -11.51 10.46
CA LYS A 55 23.65 -10.58 10.56
C LYS A 55 24.42 -10.75 11.88
N LEU A 56 23.72 -10.97 12.99
CA LEU A 56 24.32 -11.25 14.29
C LEU A 56 25.06 -12.60 14.30
N LEU A 57 24.49 -13.65 13.71
CA LEU A 57 25.14 -14.95 13.59
C LEU A 57 26.40 -14.90 12.71
N LYS A 58 26.40 -14.08 11.66
CA LYS A 58 27.58 -13.87 10.81
C LYS A 58 28.71 -13.19 11.59
N LYS A 59 28.40 -12.12 12.33
CA LYS A 59 29.37 -11.44 13.20
C LYS A 59 29.96 -12.37 14.27
N LYS A 60 29.14 -13.23 14.88
CA LYS A 60 29.64 -14.21 15.86
C LYS A 60 30.63 -15.20 15.24
N ARG A 61 30.35 -15.69 14.03
CA ARG A 61 31.29 -16.55 13.29
C ARG A 61 32.58 -15.81 12.92
N GLU A 62 32.49 -14.58 12.41
CA GLU A 62 33.66 -13.75 12.09
C GLU A 62 34.55 -13.54 13.34
N VAL A 63 33.96 -13.26 14.50
CA VAL A 63 34.72 -13.16 15.77
C VAL A 63 35.39 -14.48 16.14
N GLU A 64 34.67 -15.60 16.06
CA GLU A 64 35.23 -16.92 16.38
C GLU A 64 36.39 -17.31 15.45
N ASP A 65 36.28 -16.98 14.16
CA ASP A 65 37.32 -17.24 13.16
C ASP A 65 38.55 -16.34 13.40
N THR A 66 38.37 -15.06 13.74
CA THR A 66 39.50 -14.17 14.13
C THR A 66 40.22 -14.67 15.38
N TYR A 67 39.50 -15.18 16.39
CA TYR A 67 40.12 -15.79 17.56
C TYR A 67 40.94 -17.04 17.21
N LYS A 68 40.46 -17.87 16.27
CA LYS A 68 41.22 -19.04 15.79
C LYS A 68 42.47 -18.63 15.03
N GLU A 69 42.42 -17.56 14.25
CA GLU A 69 43.59 -17.01 13.54
C GLU A 69 44.62 -16.42 14.50
N ILE A 70 44.20 -15.64 15.49
CA ILE A 70 45.10 -15.08 16.52
C ILE A 70 45.79 -16.22 17.28
N ASN A 71 45.05 -17.25 17.71
CA ASN A 71 45.63 -18.37 18.44
C ASN A 71 46.62 -19.19 17.57
N LYS A 72 46.35 -19.34 16.26
CA LYS A 72 47.31 -19.94 15.32
C LYS A 72 48.57 -19.09 15.18
N PHE A 73 48.42 -17.77 15.11
CA PHE A 73 49.52 -16.83 15.00
C PHE A 73 50.40 -16.81 16.26
N GLU A 74 49.80 -16.79 17.45
CA GLU A 74 50.51 -16.85 18.73
C GLU A 74 51.34 -18.14 18.84
N LYS A 75 50.77 -19.29 18.44
CA LYS A 75 51.52 -20.56 18.38
C LYS A 75 52.70 -20.52 17.40
N SER A 76 52.57 -19.79 16.30
CA SER A 76 53.67 -19.59 15.34
C SER A 76 54.77 -18.69 15.89
N ILE A 77 54.43 -17.66 16.66
CA ILE A 77 55.42 -16.79 17.33
C ILE A 77 56.19 -17.56 18.40
N VAL A 78 55.50 -18.37 19.21
CA VAL A 78 56.15 -19.16 20.27
C VAL A 78 57.05 -20.25 19.68
N GLY A 79 56.69 -20.83 18.53
CA GLY A 79 57.55 -21.74 17.78
C GLY A 79 58.82 -21.06 17.24
N ASN A 80 58.68 -19.87 16.68
CA ASN A 80 59.81 -19.13 16.06
C ASN A 80 60.74 -18.47 17.10
N ALA A 81 60.22 -18.06 18.26
CA ALA A 81 61.03 -17.50 19.35
C ALA A 81 62.01 -18.52 19.95
N PHE A 82 61.75 -19.82 19.81
CA PHE A 82 62.63 -20.89 20.28
C PHE A 82 63.82 -21.17 19.34
N GLU A 83 63.72 -20.81 18.04
CA GLU A 83 64.82 -20.95 17.08
C GLU A 83 65.79 -19.77 17.07
N VAL A 84 65.33 -18.57 17.46
CA VAL A 84 66.16 -17.34 17.41
C VAL A 84 67.10 -17.18 18.60
N HIS A 85 66.90 -17.90 19.71
CA HIS A 85 67.78 -17.80 20.89
C HIS A 85 69.10 -18.60 20.79
N SER A 86 69.36 -19.32 19.69
CA SER A 86 70.60 -20.11 19.52
C SER A 86 71.67 -19.44 18.64
N GLN A 87 71.41 -18.27 18.06
CA GLN A 87 72.39 -17.55 17.25
C GLN A 87 72.36 -16.07 17.65
N VAL A 88 73.53 -15.44 17.72
CA VAL A 88 73.75 -14.04 18.12
C VAL A 88 73.91 -13.83 19.64
N THR A 89 74.88 -14.53 20.22
CA THR A 89 75.76 -13.90 21.21
C THR A 89 77.08 -13.56 20.52
N ASP A 90 77.53 -12.33 20.73
CA ASP A 90 78.89 -11.82 20.58
C ASP A 90 79.43 -11.59 19.16
N SER A 91 79.26 -10.36 18.67
CA SER A 91 80.35 -9.54 18.12
C SER A 91 79.78 -8.23 17.56
N GLU A 92 80.20 -7.10 18.14
CA GLU A 92 80.46 -5.79 17.47
C GLU A 92 80.44 -4.65 18.51
N ILE A 93 81.51 -4.56 19.30
CA ILE A 93 81.97 -3.29 19.89
C ILE A 93 83.41 -3.12 19.42
N GLN A 94 83.60 -2.64 18.19
CA GLN A 94 84.91 -2.11 17.77
C GLN A 94 84.80 -1.31 16.47
N GLU A 95 84.41 -0.03 16.53
CA GLU A 95 84.79 0.93 15.48
C GLU A 95 84.52 2.39 15.90
N SER A 96 85.60 3.17 16.05
CA SER A 96 85.70 4.64 15.84
C SER A 96 86.68 5.34 16.80
N LEU A 97 87.97 4.98 16.73
CA LEU A 97 89.06 5.86 17.14
C LEU A 97 90.16 5.80 16.08
N GLN A 98 89.97 6.51 14.95
CA GLN A 98 91.08 6.88 14.09
C GLN A 98 90.68 7.98 13.10
N THR A 99 91.68 8.83 12.78
CA THR A 99 91.66 10.04 11.92
C THR A 99 91.21 11.31 12.66
N GLN A 100 91.96 12.41 12.72
CA GLN A 100 92.94 12.95 11.78
C GLN A 100 94.14 13.60 12.48
N LYS A 101 95.31 13.35 11.89
CA LYS A 101 96.61 13.96 12.15
C LYS A 101 96.99 14.71 10.88
N LEU A 102 97.66 15.86 11.05
CA LEU A 102 98.52 16.58 10.10
C LEU A 102 97.87 17.66 9.20
N GLN A 103 98.21 18.92 9.50
CA GLN A 103 99.00 19.90 8.73
C GLN A 103 98.66 21.27 9.37
N GLU A 104 99.58 22.13 9.82
CA GLU A 104 100.69 22.83 9.13
C GLU A 104 101.69 23.34 10.20
N ILE A 105 103.00 23.09 10.13
CA ILE A 105 104.03 23.69 9.27
C ILE A 105 104.59 25.03 9.83
N THR A 106 105.86 24.93 10.25
CA THR A 106 106.94 25.96 10.33
C THR A 106 106.75 27.22 11.18
N LEU A 107 107.65 27.38 12.16
CA LEU A 107 108.75 28.37 12.12
C LEU A 107 109.69 28.11 13.32
N GLU A 108 110.69 27.27 13.09
CA GLU A 108 111.93 27.27 13.84
C GLU A 108 112.92 28.21 13.13
N THR A 109 113.80 28.84 13.92
CA THR A 109 115.09 29.46 13.57
C THR A 109 115.18 30.95 13.93
N THR A 110 116.24 31.26 14.69
CA THR A 110 116.80 32.53 15.18
C THR A 110 116.41 32.86 16.63
N ALA A 111 117.34 33.05 17.58
CA ALA A 111 118.79 33.05 17.55
C ALA A 111 119.32 32.65 18.94
N GLN A 112 120.30 31.75 18.95
CA GLN A 112 121.26 31.60 20.03
C GLN A 112 122.41 32.61 19.80
N ALA A 113 123.10 32.95 20.90
CA ALA A 113 124.33 33.75 21.01
C ALA A 113 124.15 35.23 21.40
N ALA A 114 124.11 35.48 22.71
CA ALA A 114 124.82 36.62 23.31
C ALA A 114 125.29 36.20 24.71
N THR A 115 126.59 36.38 24.90
CA THR A 115 127.47 35.84 25.93
C THR A 115 127.54 36.76 27.17
N GLU A 116 127.85 36.15 28.31
CA GLU A 116 128.79 36.64 29.35
C GLU A 116 128.50 37.87 30.25
N LEU A 117 128.52 37.56 31.55
CA LEU A 117 129.18 38.26 32.67
C LEU A 117 128.42 39.33 33.51
N LEU A 118 128.23 38.92 34.77
CA LEU A 118 128.36 39.64 36.05
C LEU A 118 127.10 40.21 36.76
N PRO A 119 127.13 40.33 38.11
CA PRO A 119 126.04 39.90 38.99
C PRO A 119 125.31 41.02 39.74
N THR A 120 124.06 40.69 40.10
CA THR A 120 123.22 41.22 41.20
C THR A 120 123.07 42.74 41.38
N TYR A 121 121.89 43.24 40.99
CA TYR A 121 121.15 44.28 41.73
C TYR A 121 119.64 43.98 41.65
N SER A 122 118.91 44.23 42.74
CA SER A 122 117.54 43.76 43.02
C SER A 122 116.49 44.19 41.98
N ASP A 123 115.84 43.22 41.32
CA ASP A 123 114.83 43.39 40.24
C ASP A 123 113.46 42.76 40.58
N ASP A 124 113.27 42.34 41.83
CA ASP A 124 112.12 41.54 42.27
C ASP A 124 110.80 42.36 42.37
N GLU A 125 110.89 43.69 42.53
CA GLU A 125 109.71 44.57 42.57
C GLU A 125 109.18 44.90 41.17
N TYR A 126 110.06 44.95 40.18
CA TYR A 126 109.71 45.22 38.77
C TYR A 126 109.10 43.98 38.13
N VAL A 127 109.67 42.80 38.37
CA VAL A 127 109.10 41.52 37.95
C VAL A 127 107.69 41.30 38.53
N ARG A 128 107.45 41.66 39.80
CA ARG A 128 106.10 41.58 40.40
C ARG A 128 105.09 42.55 39.78
N LYS A 129 105.51 43.76 39.37
CA LYS A 129 104.64 44.70 38.64
C LYS A 129 104.29 44.18 37.25
N ILE A 130 105.23 43.56 36.55
CA ILE A 130 104.98 42.89 35.27
C ILE A 130 104.04 41.69 35.44
N GLN A 131 104.26 40.87 36.47
CA GLN A 131 103.39 39.74 36.79
C GLN A 131 101.97 40.21 37.09
N LYS A 132 101.80 41.24 37.94
CA LYS A 132 100.49 41.81 38.25
C LYS A 132 99.78 42.37 37.01
N HIS A 133 100.49 43.12 36.15
CA HIS A 133 99.92 43.60 34.89
C HIS A 133 99.57 42.44 33.95
N SER A 134 100.38 41.39 33.90
CA SER A 134 100.10 40.21 33.08
C SER A 134 98.87 39.44 33.59
N GLU A 135 98.68 39.33 34.91
CA GLU A 135 97.52 38.72 35.55
C GLU A 135 96.25 39.54 35.32
N GLU A 136 96.33 40.87 35.44
CA GLU A 136 95.22 41.79 35.14
C GLU A 136 94.85 41.77 33.65
N ASP A 137 95.84 41.68 32.76
CA ASP A 137 95.62 41.51 31.32
C ASP A 137 94.98 40.17 30.97
N ILE A 138 95.41 39.08 31.63
CA ILE A 138 94.79 37.75 31.49
C ILE A 138 93.34 37.83 31.97
N PHE A 139 93.07 38.42 33.14
CA PHE A 139 91.71 38.61 33.65
C PHE A 139 90.84 39.47 32.72
N ALA A 140 91.38 40.56 32.17
CA ALA A 140 90.67 41.41 31.22
C ALA A 140 90.37 40.67 29.90
N ARG A 141 91.28 39.81 29.42
CA ARG A 141 91.04 38.94 28.26
C ARG A 141 89.97 37.90 28.56
N GLU A 142 90.02 37.24 29.72
CA GLU A 142 89.02 36.27 30.15
C GLU A 142 87.63 36.89 30.30
N GLN A 143 87.52 38.12 30.83
CA GLN A 143 86.23 38.82 30.94
C GLN A 143 85.67 39.18 29.56
N ARG A 144 86.50 39.68 28.63
CA ARG A 144 86.08 39.91 27.25
C ARG A 144 85.64 38.61 26.60
N GLU A 145 86.35 37.51 26.85
CA GLU A 145 86.00 36.20 26.32
C GLU A 145 84.71 35.65 26.93
N LYS A 146 84.49 35.78 28.25
CA LYS A 146 83.23 35.44 28.90
C LYS A 146 82.06 36.25 28.34
N ARG A 147 82.25 37.55 28.05
CA ARG A 147 81.22 38.37 27.39
C ARG A 147 80.95 37.91 25.95
N ARG A 148 82.00 37.62 25.17
CA ARG A 148 81.84 37.06 23.82
C ARG A 148 81.12 35.72 23.82
N ARG A 149 81.49 34.81 24.74
CA ARG A 149 80.82 33.50 24.90
C ARG A 149 79.37 33.65 25.35
N LYS A 150 79.09 34.55 26.30
CA LYS A 150 77.71 34.84 26.72
C LYS A 150 76.88 35.41 25.58
N MET A 151 77.39 36.41 24.85
CA MET A 151 76.71 36.98 23.68
C MET A 151 76.45 35.92 22.60
N LEU A 152 77.44 35.08 22.30
CA LEU A 152 77.30 34.02 21.30
C LEU A 152 76.26 32.97 21.74
N MET A 153 76.32 32.57 23.01
CA MET A 153 75.36 31.63 23.57
C MET A 153 73.95 32.23 23.59
N GLU A 154 73.81 33.51 23.94
CA GLU A 154 72.54 34.23 23.95
C GLU A 154 71.98 34.40 22.53
N GLN A 155 72.84 34.61 21.52
CA GLN A 155 72.43 34.60 20.11
C GLN A 155 71.96 33.22 19.65
N LEU A 156 72.66 32.15 20.05
CA LEU A 156 72.25 30.78 19.74
C LEU A 156 70.92 30.44 20.41
N ILE A 157 70.76 30.77 21.69
CA ILE A 157 69.52 30.57 22.44
C ILE A 157 68.38 31.38 21.82
N ALA A 158 68.60 32.66 21.47
CA ALA A 158 67.57 33.48 20.84
C ALA A 158 67.09 32.87 19.52
N HIS A 159 68.02 32.40 18.68
CA HIS A 159 67.69 31.72 17.43
C HIS A 159 66.94 30.39 17.67
N GLU A 160 67.39 29.57 18.62
CA GLU A 160 66.72 28.33 18.99
C GLU A 160 65.28 28.59 19.47
N THR A 161 65.06 29.61 20.31
CA THR A 161 63.71 29.99 20.75
C THR A 161 62.83 30.48 19.60
N GLU A 162 63.40 31.21 18.63
CA GLU A 162 62.65 31.64 17.45
C GLU A 162 62.24 30.46 16.57
N GLU A 163 63.11 29.46 16.41
CA GLU A 163 62.80 28.23 15.68
C GLU A 163 61.73 27.38 16.39
N GLU A 164 61.79 27.27 17.72
CA GLU A 164 60.76 26.58 18.52
C GLU A 164 59.41 27.26 18.38
N ILE A 165 59.35 28.60 18.53
CA ILE A 165 58.12 29.37 18.34
C ILE A 165 57.56 29.15 16.94
N TYR A 166 58.41 29.17 15.91
CA TYR A 166 57.97 28.91 14.53
C TYR A 166 57.39 27.49 14.37
N GLN A 167 58.03 26.47 14.95
CA GLN A 167 57.54 25.09 14.91
C GLN A 167 56.21 24.94 15.66
N GLU A 168 56.08 25.57 16.82
CA GLU A 168 54.85 25.59 17.62
C GLU A 168 53.72 26.30 16.87
N GLU A 169 53.96 27.45 16.25
CA GLU A 169 52.96 28.17 15.44
C GLU A 169 52.47 27.32 14.26
N GLN A 170 53.36 26.61 13.57
CA GLN A 170 52.97 25.70 12.49
C GLN A 170 52.13 24.52 13.00
N LEU A 171 52.43 24.01 14.19
CA LEU A 171 51.65 22.95 14.82
C LEU A 171 50.26 23.48 15.24
N ILE A 172 50.20 24.65 15.88
CA ILE A 172 48.95 25.33 16.27
C ILE A 172 48.09 25.56 15.03
N TYR A 173 48.67 26.03 13.92
CA TYR A 173 47.95 26.26 12.67
C TYR A 173 47.34 24.97 12.10
N LYS A 174 48.10 23.87 12.06
CA LYS A 174 47.61 22.55 11.60
C LYS A 174 46.48 22.04 12.51
N LEU A 175 46.66 22.13 13.82
CA LEU A 175 45.69 21.68 14.81
C LEU A 175 44.39 22.50 14.75
N MET A 176 44.50 23.82 14.66
CA MET A 176 43.36 24.73 14.54
C MET A 176 42.56 24.47 13.26
N ARG A 177 43.23 24.19 12.14
CA ARG A 177 42.58 23.83 10.88
C ARG A 177 41.78 22.52 11.00
N GLN A 178 42.35 21.50 11.65
CA GLN A 178 41.66 20.24 11.92
C GLN A 178 40.43 20.46 12.80
N SER A 179 40.57 21.20 13.90
CA SER A 179 39.45 21.56 14.79
C SER A 179 38.34 22.33 14.05
N GLN A 180 38.69 23.21 13.12
CA GLN A 180 37.70 23.92 12.31
C GLN A 180 36.98 22.98 11.34
N GLN A 181 37.70 22.04 10.71
CA GLN A 181 37.11 21.04 9.84
C GLN A 181 36.15 20.12 10.60
N GLU A 182 36.54 19.67 11.81
CA GLU A 182 35.67 18.89 12.68
C GLU A 182 34.39 19.63 13.06
N ARG A 183 34.49 20.92 13.41
CA ARG A 183 33.32 21.77 13.68
C ARG A 183 32.39 21.87 12.47
N ARG A 184 32.94 22.01 11.26
CA ARG A 184 32.13 22.03 10.02
C ARG A 184 31.44 20.69 9.78
N ILE A 185 32.17 19.59 9.94
CA ILE A 185 31.61 18.23 9.80
C ILE A 185 30.51 17.99 10.85
N ALA A 186 30.71 18.42 12.09
CA ALA A 186 29.72 18.29 13.16
C ALA A 186 28.44 19.08 12.84
N ALA A 187 28.56 20.32 12.35
CA ALA A 187 27.42 21.12 11.93
C ALA A 187 26.66 20.48 10.76
N GLN A 188 27.38 20.02 9.72
CA GLN A 188 26.78 19.29 8.59
C GLN A 188 26.07 18.01 9.04
N LEU A 189 26.68 17.25 9.95
CA LEU A 189 26.08 16.04 10.51
C LEU A 189 24.81 16.37 11.29
N MET A 190 24.79 17.48 12.05
CA MET A 190 23.61 17.96 12.76
C MET A 190 22.48 18.32 11.79
N HIS A 191 22.78 19.05 10.71
CA HIS A 191 21.80 19.35 9.65
C HIS A 191 21.22 18.09 9.02
N VAL A 192 22.08 17.14 8.62
CA VAL A 192 21.64 15.86 8.03
C VAL A 192 20.79 15.04 9.01
N ARG A 193 21.13 15.03 10.31
CA ARG A 193 20.31 14.38 11.34
C ARG A 193 18.94 15.02 11.47
N HIS A 194 18.89 16.35 11.48
CA HIS A 194 17.65 17.09 11.54
C HIS A 194 16.76 16.83 10.31
N GLU A 195 17.32 16.91 9.11
CA GLU A 195 16.61 16.59 7.86
C GLU A 195 16.07 15.15 7.85
N LYS A 196 16.87 14.18 8.32
CA LYS A 196 16.42 12.79 8.46
C LYS A 196 15.25 12.64 9.43
N GLU A 197 15.26 13.37 10.54
CA GLU A 197 14.14 13.35 11.48
C GLU A 197 12.89 13.97 10.84
N VAL A 198 13.02 15.10 10.14
CA VAL A 198 11.91 15.70 9.38
C VAL A 198 11.34 14.72 8.34
N LEU A 199 12.18 14.00 7.61
CA LEU A 199 11.73 12.97 6.65
C LEU A 199 10.99 11.82 7.33
N LYS A 200 11.47 11.39 8.51
CA LYS A 200 10.80 10.37 9.32
C LYS A 200 9.43 10.84 9.79
N GLN A 201 9.34 12.07 10.31
CA GLN A 201 8.06 12.67 10.71
C GLN A 201 7.10 12.82 9.53
N ASN A 202 7.59 13.30 8.39
CA ASN A 202 6.80 13.40 7.16
C ASN A 202 6.29 12.04 6.68
N ARG A 203 7.10 10.98 6.80
CA ARG A 203 6.66 9.61 6.49
C ARG A 203 5.56 9.15 7.42
N ILE A 204 5.72 9.33 8.73
CA ILE A 204 4.71 8.97 9.74
C ILE A 204 3.41 9.75 9.49
N PHE A 205 3.51 11.04 9.19
CA PHE A 205 2.36 11.88 8.91
C PHE A 205 1.59 11.41 7.68
N ARG A 206 2.28 11.11 6.57
CA ARG A 206 1.66 10.56 5.36
C ARG A 206 1.02 9.20 5.62
N GLU A 207 1.69 8.35 6.39
CA GLU A 207 1.16 7.03 6.75
C GLU A 207 -0.14 7.14 7.55
N LYS A 208 -0.20 8.03 8.55
CA LYS A 208 -1.43 8.35 9.28
C LYS A 208 -2.54 8.86 8.36
N GLN A 209 -2.24 9.78 7.45
CA GLN A 209 -3.23 10.28 6.50
C GLN A 209 -3.78 9.17 5.59
N TYR A 210 -2.94 8.24 5.14
CA TYR A 210 -3.39 7.09 4.35
C TYR A 210 -4.20 6.11 5.20
N GLU A 211 -3.83 5.89 6.45
CA GLU A 211 -4.60 5.07 7.39
C GLU A 211 -5.98 5.65 7.64
N GLU A 212 -6.08 6.95 7.95
CA GLU A 212 -7.34 7.66 8.13
C GLU A 212 -8.21 7.59 6.88
N ARG A 213 -7.61 7.81 5.69
CA ARG A 213 -8.34 7.68 4.43
C ARG A 213 -8.84 6.26 4.20
N ARG A 214 -8.02 5.24 4.44
CA ARG A 214 -8.43 3.84 4.31
C ARG A 214 -9.56 3.47 5.28
N LEU A 215 -9.48 3.93 6.52
CA LEU A 215 -10.53 3.71 7.52
C LEU A 215 -11.85 4.36 7.09
N LYS A 216 -11.78 5.60 6.57
CA LYS A 216 -12.96 6.30 6.06
C LYS A 216 -13.54 5.60 4.84
N GLU A 217 -12.71 5.25 3.85
CA GLU A 217 -13.14 4.51 2.66
C GLU A 217 -13.76 3.16 3.02
N PHE A 218 -13.19 2.46 4.02
CA PHE A 218 -13.73 1.21 4.54
C PHE A 218 -15.10 1.40 5.19
N GLN A 219 -15.25 2.41 6.05
CA GLN A 219 -16.53 2.71 6.69
C GLN A 219 -17.58 3.11 5.65
N GLU A 220 -17.23 3.97 4.70
CA GLU A 220 -18.13 4.34 3.61
C GLU A 220 -18.52 3.14 2.73
N ALA A 221 -17.62 2.18 2.52
CA ALA A 221 -17.94 0.95 1.81
C ALA A 221 -18.97 0.10 2.57
N LEU A 222 -18.80 -0.06 3.89
CA LEU A 222 -19.77 -0.73 4.74
C LEU A 222 -21.12 -0.02 4.73
N ASP A 223 -21.12 1.30 4.82
CA ASP A 223 -22.37 2.09 4.83
C ASP A 223 -23.10 1.99 3.48
N ARG A 224 -22.36 2.01 2.36
CA ARG A 224 -22.94 1.79 1.02
C ARG A 224 -23.52 0.38 0.86
N GLU A 225 -22.79 -0.65 1.29
CA GLU A 225 -23.25 -2.04 1.23
C GLU A 225 -24.50 -2.23 2.11
N ALA A 226 -24.51 -1.67 3.31
CA ALA A 226 -25.67 -1.70 4.20
C ALA A 226 -26.89 -0.95 3.61
N ALA A 227 -26.67 0.17 2.91
CA ALA A 227 -27.74 0.89 2.22
C ALA A 227 -28.32 0.08 1.06
N LEU A 228 -27.48 -0.57 0.25
CA LEU A 228 -27.92 -1.45 -0.83
C LEU A 228 -28.70 -2.65 -0.28
N ALA A 229 -28.20 -3.30 0.78
CA ALA A 229 -28.89 -4.42 1.41
C ALA A 229 -30.27 -4.02 1.99
N LYS A 230 -30.40 -2.80 2.52
CA LYS A 230 -31.70 -2.25 2.95
C LYS A 230 -32.63 -2.02 1.77
N GLN A 231 -32.15 -1.44 0.67
CA GLN A 231 -32.95 -1.23 -0.53
C GLN A 231 -33.42 -2.57 -1.11
N GLU A 232 -32.53 -3.55 -1.25
CA GLU A 232 -32.88 -4.90 -1.71
C GLU A 232 -33.92 -5.57 -0.81
N LYS A 233 -33.88 -5.31 0.51
CA LYS A 233 -34.90 -5.81 1.44
C LYS A 233 -36.27 -5.21 1.13
N ILE A 234 -36.32 -3.89 0.93
CA ILE A 234 -37.56 -3.18 0.57
C ILE A 234 -38.08 -3.70 -0.77
N ASP A 235 -37.23 -3.78 -1.80
CA ASP A 235 -37.62 -4.25 -3.13
C ASP A 235 -38.16 -5.69 -3.09
N ARG A 236 -37.54 -6.57 -2.29
CA ARG A 236 -38.04 -7.93 -2.07
C ARG A 236 -39.39 -7.95 -1.36
N GLU A 237 -39.57 -7.13 -0.33
CA GLU A 237 -40.86 -7.01 0.37
C GLU A 237 -41.95 -6.50 -0.57
N GLU A 238 -41.65 -5.51 -1.42
CA GLU A 238 -42.58 -5.03 -2.45
C GLU A 238 -42.93 -6.11 -3.48
N GLN A 239 -41.95 -6.90 -3.93
CA GLN A 239 -42.21 -8.02 -4.84
C GLN A 239 -43.16 -9.04 -4.20
N ILE A 240 -42.93 -9.38 -2.92
CA ILE A 240 -43.79 -10.29 -2.16
C ILE A 240 -45.20 -9.71 -2.03
N VAL A 241 -45.35 -8.40 -1.78
CA VAL A 241 -46.67 -7.73 -1.74
C VAL A 241 -47.37 -7.81 -3.10
N LYS A 242 -46.68 -7.45 -4.19
CA LYS A 242 -47.22 -7.52 -5.56
C LYS A 242 -47.64 -8.94 -5.94
N GLU A 243 -46.87 -9.95 -5.54
CA GLU A 243 -47.23 -11.36 -5.74
C GLU A 243 -48.47 -11.76 -4.93
N ARG A 244 -48.56 -11.35 -3.66
CA ARG A 244 -49.74 -11.60 -2.81
C ARG A 244 -51.01 -10.98 -3.41
N GLU A 245 -50.94 -9.73 -3.87
CA GLU A 245 -52.07 -9.06 -4.54
C GLU A 245 -52.52 -9.80 -5.80
N ARG A 246 -51.57 -10.32 -6.61
CA ARG A 246 -51.90 -11.14 -7.80
C ARG A 246 -52.60 -12.43 -7.39
N HIS A 247 -52.09 -13.12 -6.37
CA HIS A 247 -52.71 -14.34 -5.86
C HIS A 247 -54.11 -14.10 -5.31
N GLU A 248 -54.34 -12.99 -4.62
CA GLU A 248 -55.65 -12.59 -4.13
C GLU A 248 -56.63 -12.32 -5.27
N LYS A 249 -56.22 -11.55 -6.29
CA LYS A 249 -57.05 -11.31 -7.49
C LYS A 249 -57.45 -12.62 -8.17
N ILE A 250 -56.50 -13.53 -8.36
CA ILE A 250 -56.78 -14.85 -8.95
C ILE A 250 -57.72 -15.67 -8.04
N ALA A 251 -57.57 -15.59 -6.72
CA ALA A 251 -58.45 -16.28 -5.79
C ALA A 251 -59.89 -15.76 -5.85
N ILE A 252 -60.07 -14.44 -5.91
CA ILE A 252 -61.37 -13.77 -6.08
C ILE A 252 -62.01 -14.19 -7.41
N GLU A 253 -61.27 -14.13 -8.51
CA GLU A 253 -61.77 -14.56 -9.83
C GLU A 253 -62.17 -16.05 -9.83
N ARG A 254 -61.37 -16.91 -9.19
CA ARG A 254 -61.71 -18.33 -9.00
C ARG A 254 -62.96 -18.53 -8.16
N ALA A 255 -63.20 -17.70 -7.14
CA ALA A 255 -64.43 -17.75 -6.36
C ALA A 255 -65.64 -17.26 -7.17
N GLN A 256 -65.50 -16.15 -7.90
CA GLN A 256 -66.53 -15.61 -8.77
C GLN A 256 -66.91 -16.58 -9.89
N THR A 257 -65.94 -17.23 -10.53
CA THR A 257 -66.20 -18.24 -11.57
C THR A 257 -66.92 -19.46 -11.02
N ARG A 258 -66.59 -19.92 -9.80
CA ARG A 258 -67.38 -20.97 -9.12
C ARG A 258 -68.81 -20.53 -8.84
N TYR A 259 -68.98 -19.32 -8.31
CA TYR A 259 -70.31 -18.75 -8.06
C TYR A 259 -71.13 -18.66 -9.35
N LYS A 260 -70.58 -18.08 -10.42
CA LYS A 260 -71.24 -17.97 -11.73
C LYS A 260 -71.63 -19.34 -12.30
N LYS A 261 -70.77 -20.36 -12.16
CA LYS A 261 -71.09 -21.74 -12.58
C LYS A 261 -72.30 -22.29 -11.82
N HIS A 262 -72.29 -22.19 -10.49
CA HIS A 262 -73.41 -22.66 -9.68
C HIS A 262 -74.70 -21.88 -9.95
N TYR A 263 -74.59 -20.55 -10.10
CA TYR A 263 -75.70 -19.69 -10.44
C TYR A 263 -76.30 -20.05 -11.81
N SER A 264 -75.47 -20.28 -12.84
CA SER A 264 -75.92 -20.72 -14.17
C SER A 264 -76.70 -22.02 -14.10
N ILE A 265 -76.19 -23.02 -13.36
CA ILE A 265 -76.87 -24.30 -13.20
C ILE A 265 -78.23 -24.10 -12.51
N CYS A 266 -78.29 -23.32 -11.44
CA CYS A 266 -79.56 -23.04 -10.77
C CYS A 266 -80.55 -22.28 -11.67
N TRP A 267 -80.05 -21.33 -12.45
CA TRP A 267 -80.84 -20.57 -13.42
C TRP A 267 -81.43 -21.48 -14.49
N GLU A 268 -80.63 -22.38 -15.06
CA GLU A 268 -81.07 -23.39 -16.03
C GLU A 268 -82.17 -24.29 -15.47
N VAL A 269 -82.05 -24.71 -14.19
CA VAL A 269 -83.09 -25.52 -13.54
C VAL A 269 -84.38 -24.73 -13.36
N ILE A 270 -84.31 -23.46 -12.94
CA ILE A 270 -85.48 -22.59 -12.80
C ILE A 270 -86.15 -22.36 -14.15
N ASP A 271 -85.37 -22.11 -15.20
CA ASP A 271 -85.85 -21.94 -16.58
C ASP A 271 -86.63 -23.18 -17.04
N GLN A 272 -86.09 -24.38 -16.81
CA GLN A 272 -86.77 -25.64 -17.11
C GLN A 272 -88.07 -25.84 -16.30
N ILE A 273 -88.13 -25.38 -15.05
CA ILE A 273 -89.37 -25.41 -14.22
C ILE A 273 -90.41 -24.47 -14.80
N VAL A 274 -90.01 -23.24 -15.16
CA VAL A 274 -90.88 -22.24 -15.79
C VAL A 274 -91.40 -22.78 -17.12
N ASP A 275 -90.54 -23.38 -17.94
CA ASP A 275 -90.90 -24.01 -19.20
C ASP A 275 -91.98 -25.09 -19.02
N LEU A 276 -91.76 -26.01 -18.08
CA LEU A 276 -92.71 -27.08 -17.76
C LEU A 276 -94.05 -26.52 -17.29
N SER A 277 -94.02 -25.55 -16.37
CA SER A 277 -95.23 -24.92 -15.84
C SER A 277 -96.01 -24.18 -16.92
N THR A 278 -95.31 -23.48 -17.82
CA THR A 278 -95.88 -22.72 -18.94
C THR A 278 -96.48 -23.67 -19.96
N LYS A 279 -95.79 -24.77 -20.33
CA LYS A 279 -96.36 -25.79 -21.19
C LYS A 279 -97.61 -26.42 -20.61
N ILE A 280 -97.59 -26.79 -19.34
CA ILE A 280 -98.78 -27.35 -18.68
C ILE A 280 -99.94 -26.32 -18.70
N ALA A 281 -99.65 -25.04 -18.48
CA ALA A 281 -100.65 -23.97 -18.54
C ALA A 281 -101.22 -23.76 -19.96
N GLU A 282 -100.36 -23.66 -20.98
CA GLU A 282 -100.74 -23.56 -22.41
C GLU A 282 -101.66 -24.72 -22.80
N PHE A 283 -101.27 -25.95 -22.48
CA PHE A 283 -102.08 -27.13 -22.77
C PHE A 283 -103.41 -27.12 -22.03
N ARG A 284 -103.47 -26.69 -20.75
CA ARG A 284 -104.74 -26.57 -20.00
C ARG A 284 -105.71 -25.58 -20.63
N VAL A 285 -105.20 -24.45 -21.14
CA VAL A 285 -106.01 -23.46 -21.85
C VAL A 285 -106.55 -24.04 -23.16
N LEU A 286 -105.73 -24.79 -23.91
CA LEU A 286 -106.14 -25.40 -25.18
C LEU A 286 -107.14 -26.57 -25.01
N THR A 287 -107.05 -27.37 -23.95
CA THR A 287 -107.90 -28.56 -23.75
C THR A 287 -108.95 -28.43 -22.64
N ASN A 288 -109.29 -27.22 -22.18
CA ASN A 288 -110.24 -26.99 -21.08
C ASN A 288 -109.91 -27.83 -19.82
N ASN A 289 -108.69 -27.71 -19.31
CA ASN A 289 -108.14 -28.38 -18.11
C ASN A 289 -107.95 -29.90 -18.19
N LYS A 290 -108.17 -30.55 -19.35
CA LYS A 290 -107.93 -31.99 -19.53
C LYS A 290 -106.53 -32.24 -20.08
N VAL A 291 -105.55 -32.40 -19.20
CA VAL A 291 -104.18 -32.75 -19.59
C VAL A 291 -103.96 -34.26 -19.50
N PRO A 292 -103.69 -34.97 -20.60
CA PRO A 292 -103.44 -36.41 -20.58
C PRO A 292 -102.18 -36.76 -19.76
N LEU A 293 -102.29 -37.80 -18.92
CA LEU A 293 -101.19 -38.28 -18.05
C LEU A 293 -99.92 -38.65 -18.83
N LYS A 294 -100.07 -39.23 -20.03
CA LYS A 294 -98.93 -39.64 -20.87
C LYS A 294 -98.03 -38.45 -21.24
N LEU A 295 -98.63 -37.35 -21.71
CA LEU A 295 -97.91 -36.13 -22.05
C LEU A 295 -97.20 -35.50 -20.83
N ILE A 296 -97.82 -35.56 -19.65
CA ILE A 296 -97.19 -35.09 -18.41
C ILE A 296 -95.97 -35.95 -18.06
N CYS A 297 -96.05 -37.28 -18.23
CA CYS A 297 -94.91 -38.17 -18.00
C CYS A 297 -93.77 -37.88 -18.99
N ASP A 298 -94.08 -37.71 -20.27
CA ASP A 298 -93.08 -37.41 -21.31
C ASP A 298 -92.36 -36.07 -21.04
N TRP A 299 -93.09 -35.02 -20.64
CA TRP A 299 -92.47 -33.74 -20.28
C TRP A 299 -91.67 -33.80 -18.98
N LYS A 300 -92.10 -34.63 -18.01
CA LYS A 300 -91.32 -34.90 -16.80
C LYS A 300 -90.02 -35.62 -17.14
N GLU A 301 -90.04 -36.58 -18.05
CA GLU A 301 -88.82 -37.24 -18.53
C GLU A 301 -87.88 -36.27 -19.24
N LEU A 302 -88.41 -35.34 -20.06
CA LEU A 302 -87.59 -34.29 -20.67
C LEU A 302 -86.93 -33.38 -19.62
N PHE A 303 -87.67 -33.01 -18.57
CA PHE A 303 -87.16 -32.26 -17.43
C PHE A 303 -86.04 -33.01 -16.68
N PHE A 304 -86.24 -34.29 -16.35
CA PHE A 304 -85.20 -35.10 -15.70
C PHE A 304 -83.96 -35.32 -16.58
N ASN A 305 -84.14 -35.33 -17.90
CA ASN A 305 -83.06 -35.44 -18.87
C ASN A 305 -82.39 -34.09 -19.21
N GLY A 306 -82.84 -32.98 -18.62
CA GLY A 306 -82.29 -31.64 -18.84
C GLY A 306 -82.49 -31.10 -20.26
N LYS A 307 -83.47 -31.61 -21.00
CA LYS A 307 -83.81 -31.16 -22.36
C LYS A 307 -84.93 -30.13 -22.30
N SER A 308 -84.79 -29.01 -23.02
CA SER A 308 -85.86 -27.99 -23.07
C SER A 308 -87.12 -28.57 -23.69
N ILE A 309 -88.28 -28.22 -23.14
CA ILE A 309 -89.58 -28.73 -23.61
C ILE A 309 -90.05 -27.97 -24.85
N TYR A 310 -89.58 -26.73 -25.02
CA TYR A 310 -89.76 -25.95 -26.24
C TYR A 310 -88.70 -26.35 -27.28
N GLU A 311 -89.15 -26.50 -28.52
CA GLU A 311 -88.27 -26.56 -29.67
C GLU A 311 -87.53 -25.21 -29.76
N LYS A 312 -86.21 -25.23 -29.60
CA LYS A 312 -85.39 -24.03 -29.70
C LYS A 312 -85.59 -23.47 -31.10
N ALA A 313 -86.32 -22.36 -31.20
CA ALA A 313 -86.45 -21.62 -32.44
C ALA A 313 -85.03 -21.36 -32.96
N SER A 314 -84.73 -21.78 -34.18
CA SER A 314 -83.50 -21.43 -34.87
C SER A 314 -83.53 -19.93 -35.17
N ILE A 315 -83.28 -19.14 -34.12
CA ILE A 315 -82.98 -17.73 -34.28
C ILE A 315 -81.57 -17.73 -34.86
N LYS A 316 -81.44 -17.34 -36.13
CA LYS A 316 -80.14 -17.09 -36.75
C LYS A 316 -79.31 -16.24 -35.78
N PRO A 317 -78.11 -16.67 -35.38
CA PRO A 317 -77.25 -15.85 -34.55
C PRO A 317 -77.08 -14.51 -35.25
N LEU A 318 -77.42 -13.42 -34.57
CA LEU A 318 -77.01 -12.10 -35.03
C LEU A 318 -75.47 -12.13 -35.15
N PRO A 319 -74.87 -11.58 -36.22
CA PRO A 319 -73.42 -11.57 -36.38
C PRO A 319 -72.76 -10.93 -35.15
N SER A 320 -71.72 -11.57 -34.61
CA SER A 320 -70.97 -11.06 -33.45
C SER A 320 -70.06 -9.88 -33.78
N GLU A 321 -69.93 -9.53 -35.06
CA GLU A 321 -69.20 -8.36 -35.50
C GLU A 321 -70.19 -7.20 -35.64
N PRO A 322 -70.01 -6.11 -34.86
CA PRO A 322 -70.88 -4.94 -34.98
C PRO A 322 -70.78 -4.41 -36.41
N SER A 323 -71.94 -4.17 -37.02
CA SER A 323 -72.02 -3.51 -38.32
C SER A 323 -71.23 -2.19 -38.26
N PRO A 324 -70.52 -1.78 -39.33
CA PRO A 324 -69.79 -0.51 -39.36
C PRO A 324 -70.68 0.69 -38.97
N GLU A 325 -71.99 0.61 -39.20
CA GLU A 325 -72.96 1.61 -38.76
C GLU A 325 -73.12 1.66 -37.22
N GLN A 326 -73.14 0.50 -36.55
CA GLN A 326 -73.25 0.41 -35.09
C GLN A 326 -71.98 0.92 -34.38
N LEU A 327 -70.81 0.66 -34.96
CA LEU A 327 -69.54 1.27 -34.52
C LEU A 327 -69.57 2.79 -34.66
N THR A 328 -70.19 3.29 -35.74
CA THR A 328 -70.33 4.74 -35.96
C THR A 328 -71.32 5.36 -34.96
N GLU A 329 -72.37 4.65 -34.57
CA GLU A 329 -73.32 5.08 -33.55
C GLU A 329 -72.72 5.07 -32.14
N LEU A 330 -71.94 4.06 -31.77
CA LEU A 330 -71.18 4.02 -30.52
C LEU A 330 -70.21 5.21 -30.41
N ASN A 331 -69.43 5.47 -31.47
CA ASN A 331 -68.55 6.64 -31.50
C ASN A 331 -69.31 7.97 -31.37
N LYS A 332 -70.55 8.05 -31.87
CA LYS A 332 -71.40 9.25 -31.68
C LYS A 332 -71.89 9.38 -30.24
N MET A 333 -72.21 8.28 -29.57
CA MET A 333 -72.59 8.28 -28.16
C MET A 333 -71.41 8.63 -27.25
N ASP A 334 -70.23 8.08 -27.52
CA ASP A 334 -69.01 8.38 -26.74
C ASP A 334 -68.61 9.87 -26.87
N LEU A 335 -68.76 10.45 -28.07
CA LEU A 335 -68.52 11.88 -28.29
C LEU A 335 -69.56 12.78 -27.61
N LEU A 336 -70.79 12.30 -27.42
CA LEU A 336 -71.82 13.02 -26.66
C LEU A 336 -71.50 12.96 -25.15
N ASP A 337 -71.07 11.81 -24.64
CA ASP A 337 -70.71 11.62 -23.23
C ASP A 337 -69.49 12.48 -22.82
N GLU A 338 -68.45 12.59 -23.66
CA GLU A 338 -67.32 13.50 -23.42
C GLU A 338 -67.76 14.97 -23.34
N LYS A 339 -68.66 15.39 -24.23
CA LYS A 339 -69.16 16.77 -24.26
C LYS A 339 -70.06 17.10 -23.08
N ASP A 340 -70.93 16.16 -22.70
CA ASP A 340 -71.81 16.30 -21.53
C ASP A 340 -70.97 16.32 -20.23
N TYR A 341 -69.89 15.56 -20.17
CA TYR A 341 -68.93 15.58 -19.05
C TYR A 341 -68.20 16.92 -18.93
N ASP A 342 -67.73 17.47 -20.05
CA ASP A 342 -67.07 18.78 -20.09
C ASP A 342 -68.03 19.92 -19.68
N GLU A 343 -69.29 19.87 -20.12
CA GLU A 343 -70.32 20.84 -19.74
C GLU A 343 -70.67 20.77 -18.24
N TYR A 344 -70.73 19.56 -17.66
CA TYR A 344 -70.93 19.37 -16.22
C TYR A 344 -69.74 19.91 -15.40
N LYS A 345 -68.51 19.70 -15.87
CA LYS A 345 -67.26 20.22 -15.27
C LYS A 345 -67.23 21.75 -15.20
N VAL A 346 -67.76 22.44 -16.22
CA VAL A 346 -67.82 23.91 -16.28
C VAL A 346 -68.86 24.46 -15.28
N HIS A 347 -69.94 23.73 -15.02
CA HIS A 347 -70.97 24.14 -14.05
C HIS A 347 -70.56 23.96 -12.57
N GLU A 348 -69.57 23.13 -12.25
CA GLU A 348 -69.03 23.01 -10.88
C GLU A 348 -68.08 24.16 -10.50
N THR A 349 -67.47 24.84 -11.48
CA THR A 349 -66.53 25.94 -11.21
C THR A 349 -67.18 27.32 -11.04
N ASP A 350 -68.46 27.45 -11.39
CA ASP A 350 -69.21 28.73 -11.36
C ASP A 350 -70.19 28.86 -10.19
N ARG A 351 -70.07 28.04 -9.14
CA ARG A 351 -70.91 28.16 -7.94
C ARG A 351 -70.16 28.97 -6.85
N PRO A 352 -70.60 30.20 -6.49
CA PRO A 352 -69.93 31.08 -5.52
C PRO A 352 -70.00 30.59 -4.07
#